data_AF-A0A519YJN5-F1
#
_entry.id   AF-A0A519YJN5-F1
#
_cell.length_a   1.000
_cell.length_b   1.000
_cell.length_c   1.000
_cell.angle_alpha   90.00
_cell.angle_beta   90.00
_cell.angle_gamma   90.00
#
_symmetry.space_group_name_H-M   'P 1'
#
loop_
_entity.id
_entity.type
_entity.pdbx_description
1 polymer ?
#
loop_
_entity_poly.entity_id
_entity_poly.type
_entity_poly.pdbx_seq_one_letter_code
_entity_poly.pdbx_strand_id
1 'polypeptide(L)'
;TGLRDRALLLLGFAGAFRRSELVALNVEDVELTRLALVIHLRRSKTNQYGEEEDKAVFYAPSADYCPVRAVQDWLAILDRPAGPLFTRMSRGTSRRPAQPGTARLSDQSVNDLVQRHLGAAYTAHSLRASFVTVAVEAGQSNKAIKNQTKQKTDAMIERYARLDDVKRFNAAQYLGL
;
A
#
# COMPACT_ATOMS: atom_id res chain seq x y z
N THR A 1 13.94 11.39 5.51
CA THR A 1 13.53 9.98 5.30
C THR A 1 12.10 9.73 5.76
N GLY A 2 11.59 10.43 6.78
CA GLY A 2 10.23 10.24 7.30
C GLY A 2 9.11 10.35 6.26
N LEU A 3 9.17 11.32 5.32
CA LEU A 3 8.15 11.47 4.28
C LEU A 3 8.07 10.27 3.33
N ARG A 4 9.21 9.76 2.85
CA ARG A 4 9.28 8.55 2.03
C ARG A 4 8.67 7.35 2.75
N ASP A 5 9.08 7.15 4.00
CA ASP A 5 8.66 5.99 4.79
C ASP A 5 7.14 6.07 5.09
N ARG A 6 6.63 7.26 5.45
CA ARG A 6 5.20 7.53 5.62
C ARG A 6 4.41 7.26 4.34
N ALA A 7 4.87 7.79 3.21
CA ALA A 7 4.24 7.54 1.91
C ALA A 7 4.21 6.04 1.58
N LEU A 8 5.32 5.33 1.78
CA LEU A 8 5.41 3.90 1.51
C LEU A 8 4.46 3.08 2.37
N LEU A 9 4.40 3.36 3.68
CA LEU A 9 3.56 2.60 4.62
C LEU A 9 2.07 2.84 4.35
N LEU A 10 1.67 4.12 4.20
CA LEU A 10 0.28 4.48 3.95
C LEU A 10 -0.19 4.01 2.59
N LEU A 11 0.63 4.17 1.54
CA LEU A 11 0.31 3.66 0.21
C LEU A 11 0.25 2.13 0.22
N GLY A 12 1.22 1.46 0.86
CA GLY A 12 1.27 0.01 0.96
C GLY A 12 0.05 -0.60 1.63
N PHE A 13 -0.44 0.03 2.71
CA PHE A 13 -1.68 -0.36 3.37
C PHE A 13 -2.91 -0.04 2.52
N ALA A 14 -3.14 1.23 2.19
CA ALA A 14 -4.37 1.67 1.52
C ALA A 14 -4.53 1.10 0.11
N GLY A 15 -3.42 0.88 -0.60
CA GLY A 15 -3.36 0.23 -1.91
C GLY A 15 -3.27 -1.29 -1.85
N ALA A 16 -3.25 -1.90 -0.66
CA ALA A 16 -3.07 -3.33 -0.46
C ALA A 16 -1.91 -3.92 -1.30
N PHE A 17 -0.81 -3.18 -1.43
CA PHE A 17 0.26 -3.52 -2.36
C PHE A 17 1.07 -4.73 -1.87
N ARG A 18 1.51 -5.55 -2.82
CA ARG A 18 2.59 -6.50 -2.57
C ARG A 18 3.91 -5.73 -2.45
N ARG A 19 4.85 -6.28 -1.69
CA ARG A 19 6.22 -5.74 -1.56
C ARG A 19 6.88 -5.45 -2.91
N SER A 20 6.83 -6.41 -3.83
CA SER A 20 7.41 -6.28 -5.16
C SER A 20 6.70 -5.24 -6.02
N GLU A 21 5.41 -5.01 -5.81
CA GLU A 21 4.66 -3.95 -6.49
C GLU A 21 5.16 -2.59 -6.00
N LEU A 22 5.22 -2.36 -4.68
CA LEU A 22 5.77 -1.13 -4.10
C LEU A 22 7.19 -0.84 -4.57
N VAL A 23 8.02 -1.87 -4.62
CA VAL A 23 9.38 -1.76 -5.13
C VAL A 23 9.35 -1.34 -6.59
N ALA A 24 8.50 -1.92 -7.44
CA ALA A 24 8.46 -1.68 -8.88
C ALA A 24 7.87 -0.32 -9.31
N LEU A 25 7.07 0.35 -8.48
CA LEU A 25 6.40 1.61 -8.83
C LEU A 25 7.37 2.70 -9.28
N ASN A 26 6.99 3.43 -10.33
CA ASN A 26 7.62 4.65 -10.76
C ASN A 26 6.74 5.88 -10.53
N VAL A 27 7.33 7.07 -10.69
CA VAL A 27 6.59 8.34 -10.64
C VAL A 27 5.56 8.40 -11.76
N GLU A 28 5.92 7.97 -12.97
CA GLU A 28 5.03 7.93 -14.13
C GLU A 28 3.91 6.87 -14.06
N ASP A 29 3.87 6.07 -12.98
CA ASP A 29 2.78 5.14 -12.71
C ASP A 29 1.70 5.77 -11.81
N VAL A 30 1.92 7.00 -11.33
CA VAL A 30 1.07 7.69 -10.35
C VAL A 30 0.26 8.78 -11.05
N GLU A 31 -1.04 8.58 -11.14
CA GLU A 31 -1.98 9.58 -11.61
C GLU A 31 -2.74 10.21 -10.43
N LEU A 32 -2.61 11.51 -10.26
CA LEU A 32 -3.40 12.25 -9.28
C LEU A 32 -4.67 12.80 -9.92
N THR A 33 -5.81 12.32 -9.45
CA THR A 33 -7.13 12.84 -9.83
C THR A 33 -7.74 13.68 -8.71
N ARG A 34 -8.87 14.33 -9.00
CA ARG A 34 -9.64 15.06 -7.97
C ARG A 34 -10.16 14.16 -6.84
N LEU A 35 -10.40 12.88 -7.12
CA LEU A 35 -11.06 11.96 -6.20
C LEU A 35 -10.07 10.99 -5.53
N ALA A 36 -9.01 10.61 -6.22
CA ALA A 36 -8.10 9.56 -5.80
C ALA A 36 -6.71 9.71 -6.43
N LEU A 37 -5.75 9.01 -5.83
CA LEU A 37 -4.49 8.63 -6.44
C LEU A 37 -4.69 7.29 -7.15
N VAL A 38 -4.58 7.27 -8.47
CA VAL A 38 -4.64 6.05 -9.29
C VAL A 38 -3.21 5.59 -9.55
N ILE A 39 -2.97 4.29 -9.34
CA ILE A 39 -1.67 3.66 -9.53
C ILE A 39 -1.78 2.61 -10.62
N HIS A 40 -1.04 2.80 -11.70
CA HIS A 40 -1.03 1.92 -12.86
C HIS A 40 0.03 0.83 -12.70
N LEU A 41 -0.38 -0.43 -12.49
CA LEU A 41 0.57 -1.53 -12.34
C LEU A 41 0.95 -2.12 -13.70
N ARG A 42 2.05 -1.63 -14.28
CA ARG A 42 2.61 -2.16 -15.54
C ARG A 42 3.15 -3.60 -15.42
N ARG A 43 3.48 -4.06 -14.20
CA ARG A 43 3.92 -5.44 -13.91
C ARG A 43 3.37 -5.90 -12.55
N SER A 44 2.65 -7.02 -12.53
CA SER A 44 2.24 -7.69 -11.30
C SER A 44 2.55 -9.19 -11.36
N LYS A 45 2.80 -9.82 -10.20
CA LYS A 45 3.11 -11.27 -10.12
C LYS A 45 1.98 -12.15 -10.69
N THR A 46 0.76 -11.62 -10.78
CA THR A 46 -0.42 -12.30 -11.33
C THR A 46 -0.70 -11.95 -12.79
N ASN A 47 0.05 -11.01 -13.35
CA ASN A 47 -0.14 -10.47 -14.68
C ASN A 47 0.89 -11.04 -15.67
N GLN A 48 0.69 -12.31 -16.04
CA GLN A 48 1.53 -13.00 -17.03
C GLN A 48 1.22 -12.57 -18.47
N TYR A 49 0.10 -11.85 -18.68
CA TYR A 49 -0.44 -11.49 -19.99
C TYR A 49 -0.41 -9.97 -20.30
N GLY A 50 0.07 -9.14 -19.38
CA GLY A 50 0.20 -7.69 -19.58
C GLY A 50 -1.08 -6.86 -19.38
N GLU A 51 -2.11 -7.40 -18.72
CA GLU A 51 -3.33 -6.64 -18.38
C GLU A 51 -3.02 -5.52 -17.38
N GLU A 52 -3.40 -4.29 -17.69
CA GLU A 52 -3.21 -3.16 -16.79
C GLU A 52 -4.06 -3.35 -15.52
N GLU A 53 -3.39 -3.50 -14.36
CA GLU A 53 -4.06 -3.62 -13.07
C GLU A 53 -4.01 -2.29 -12.32
N ASP A 54 -5.07 -1.49 -12.40
CA ASP A 54 -5.11 -0.20 -11.70
C ASP A 54 -5.58 -0.33 -10.26
N LYS A 55 -4.98 0.45 -9.37
CA LYS A 55 -5.44 0.59 -7.98
C LYS A 55 -5.73 2.03 -7.64
N ALA A 56 -6.93 2.30 -7.13
CA ALA A 56 -7.30 3.61 -6.62
C ALA A 56 -7.05 3.69 -5.12
N VAL A 57 -6.50 4.82 -4.67
CA VAL A 57 -6.26 5.14 -3.27
C VAL A 57 -6.87 6.51 -2.97
N PHE A 58 -7.77 6.56 -2.00
CA PHE A 58 -8.59 7.74 -1.73
C PHE A 58 -8.00 8.61 -0.62
N TYR A 59 -8.39 9.88 -0.59
CA TYR A 59 -8.04 10.79 0.49
C TYR A 59 -8.64 10.29 1.82
N ALA A 60 -7.83 10.31 2.88
CA ALA A 60 -8.34 10.10 4.24
C ALA A 60 -8.81 11.43 4.86
N PRO A 61 -9.79 11.41 5.78
CA PRO A 61 -10.25 12.60 6.49
C PRO A 61 -9.12 13.30 7.26
N SER A 62 -8.31 12.55 8.01
CA SER A 62 -7.14 13.13 8.68
C SER A 62 -5.96 13.24 7.72
N ALA A 63 -5.28 14.39 7.79
CA ALA A 63 -4.05 14.61 7.06
C ALA A 63 -2.93 13.63 7.50
N ASP A 64 -2.86 13.29 8.80
CA ASP A 64 -1.75 12.52 9.37
C ASP A 64 -1.58 11.15 8.71
N TYR A 65 -2.70 10.47 8.47
CA TYR A 65 -2.76 9.13 7.88
C TYR A 65 -3.34 9.12 6.45
N CYS A 66 -3.38 10.27 5.77
CA CYS A 66 -3.86 10.32 4.39
C CYS A 66 -2.80 9.80 3.40
N PRO A 67 -3.03 8.66 2.71
CA PRO A 67 -2.07 8.11 1.76
C PRO A 67 -1.84 9.02 0.56
N VAL A 68 -2.89 9.65 0.03
CA VAL A 68 -2.78 10.56 -1.13
C VAL A 68 -1.88 11.75 -0.83
N ARG A 69 -2.14 12.47 0.26
CA ARG A 69 -1.30 13.59 0.73
C ARG A 69 0.13 13.15 1.03
N ALA A 70 0.31 11.99 1.67
CA ALA A 70 1.66 11.48 1.93
C ALA A 70 2.46 11.21 0.65
N VAL A 71 1.82 10.67 -0.40
CA VAL A 71 2.47 10.49 -1.70
C VAL A 71 2.72 11.83 -2.39
N GLN A 72 1.80 12.79 -2.32
CA GLN A 72 2.01 14.14 -2.84
C GLN A 72 3.22 14.83 -2.18
N ASP A 73 3.29 14.79 -0.84
CA ASP A 73 4.42 15.33 -0.07
C ASP A 73 5.74 14.69 -0.53
N TRP A 74 5.72 13.37 -0.81
CA TRP A 74 6.89 12.65 -1.26
C TRP A 74 7.27 12.98 -2.71
N LEU A 75 6.30 13.11 -3.62
CA LEU A 75 6.53 13.51 -5.01
C LEU A 75 7.15 14.92 -5.08
N ALA A 76 6.70 15.85 -4.23
CA ALA A 76 7.28 17.18 -4.13
C ALA A 76 8.77 17.16 -3.71
N ILE A 77 9.19 16.17 -2.92
CA ILE A 77 10.60 15.98 -2.54
C ILE A 77 11.40 15.24 -3.63
N LEU A 78 10.77 14.33 -4.36
CA LEU A 78 11.41 13.62 -5.47
C LEU A 78 11.74 14.53 -6.66
N ASP A 79 10.85 15.50 -6.90
CA ASP A 79 10.94 16.56 -7.91
C ASP A 79 11.49 16.08 -9.26
N ARG A 80 10.85 15.04 -9.82
CA ARG A 80 11.24 14.45 -11.09
C ARG A 80 10.02 13.88 -11.81
N PRO A 81 9.99 13.88 -13.15
CA PRO A 81 8.83 13.40 -13.90
C PRO A 81 8.78 11.87 -14.03
N ALA A 82 9.90 11.16 -13.84
CA ALA A 82 9.97 9.73 -14.06
C ALA A 82 11.00 9.01 -13.18
N GLY A 83 10.91 7.68 -13.13
CA GLY A 83 11.82 6.78 -12.43
C GLY A 83 11.25 6.27 -11.10
N PRO A 84 12.04 5.53 -10.30
CA PRO A 84 11.51 4.81 -9.14
C PRO A 84 10.82 5.74 -8.14
N LEU A 85 9.58 5.39 -7.75
CA LEU A 85 8.82 6.14 -6.76
C LEU A 85 9.47 6.04 -5.38
N PHE A 86 9.94 4.86 -4.98
CA PHE A 86 10.62 4.68 -3.70
C PHE A 86 12.11 4.38 -3.92
N THR A 87 12.95 5.34 -3.53
CA THR A 87 14.40 5.28 -3.71
C THR A 87 15.15 5.15 -2.39
N ARG A 88 16.40 4.69 -2.49
CA ARG A 88 17.37 4.80 -1.40
C ARG A 88 17.65 6.28 -1.15
N MET A 89 17.77 6.63 0.13
CA MET A 89 18.11 7.98 0.56
C MET A 89 19.62 8.07 0.77
N SER A 90 20.24 9.17 0.37
CA SER A 90 21.62 9.46 0.73
C SER A 90 21.75 9.63 2.25
N ARG A 91 22.97 9.46 2.77
CA ARG A 91 23.25 9.81 4.16
C ARG A 91 23.22 11.33 4.29
N GLY A 92 22.35 11.83 5.16
CA GLY A 92 22.36 13.23 5.56
C GLY A 92 23.58 13.54 6.44
N THR A 93 23.99 14.80 6.46
CA THR A 93 24.98 15.34 7.40
C THR A 93 24.35 16.50 8.17
N SER A 94 25.03 17.00 9.21
CA SER A 94 24.58 18.20 9.93
C SER A 94 24.41 19.44 9.02
N ARG A 95 25.09 19.46 7.87
CA ARG A 95 25.05 20.58 6.92
C ARG A 95 24.14 20.36 5.72
N ARG A 96 23.76 19.11 5.43
CA ARG A 96 22.95 18.77 4.25
C ARG A 96 21.93 17.67 4.58
N PRO A 97 20.63 17.88 4.35
CA PRO A 97 19.64 16.85 4.58
C PRO A 97 19.86 15.65 3.65
N ALA A 98 19.39 14.48 4.08
CA ALA A 98 19.35 13.29 3.24
C ALA A 98 18.47 13.54 2.01
N GLN A 99 18.97 13.20 0.82
CA GLN A 99 18.29 13.42 -0.45
C GLN A 99 17.89 12.10 -1.12
N PRO A 100 16.81 12.08 -1.92
CA PRO A 100 16.42 10.90 -2.68
C PRO A 100 17.44 10.59 -3.79
N GLY A 101 17.95 9.36 -3.83
CA GLY A 101 18.82 8.90 -4.90
C GLY A 101 18.06 8.50 -6.18
N THR A 102 18.77 7.83 -7.09
CA THR A 102 18.20 7.22 -8.30
C THR A 102 17.95 5.71 -8.14
N ALA A 103 18.64 5.07 -7.20
CA ALA A 103 18.50 3.64 -6.93
C ALA A 103 17.18 3.33 -6.23
N ARG A 104 16.38 2.44 -6.82
CA ARG A 104 15.16 1.86 -6.24
C ARG A 104 15.47 1.13 -4.92
N LEU A 105 14.48 1.09 -4.02
CA LEU A 105 14.55 0.20 -2.85
C LEU A 105 14.60 -1.27 -3.29
N SER A 106 15.22 -2.14 -2.49
CA SER A 106 15.05 -3.58 -2.66
C SER A 106 13.85 -4.08 -1.88
N ASP A 107 13.37 -5.25 -2.26
CA ASP A 107 12.36 -6.01 -1.50
C ASP A 107 12.73 -6.11 -0.01
N GLN A 108 13.99 -6.43 0.30
CA GLN A 108 14.45 -6.49 1.68
C GLN A 108 14.39 -5.13 2.38
N SER A 109 14.79 -4.04 1.70
CA SER A 109 14.72 -2.69 2.29
C SER A 109 13.29 -2.27 2.64
N VAL A 110 12.29 -2.71 1.88
CA VAL A 110 10.87 -2.46 2.22
C VAL A 110 10.46 -3.24 3.46
N ASN A 111 10.86 -4.52 3.58
CA ASN A 111 10.62 -5.31 4.79
C ASN A 111 11.28 -4.68 6.02
N ASP A 112 12.55 -4.29 5.92
CA ASP A 112 13.30 -3.68 7.02
C ASP A 112 12.65 -2.35 7.46
N LEU A 113 12.13 -1.58 6.50
CA LEU A 113 11.41 -0.34 6.78
C LEU A 113 10.12 -0.63 7.57
N VAL A 114 9.34 -1.61 7.12
CA VAL A 114 8.11 -2.00 7.83
C VAL A 114 8.42 -2.47 9.25
N GLN A 115 9.44 -3.31 9.42
CA GLN A 115 9.87 -3.79 10.74
C GLN A 115 10.36 -2.68 11.65
N ARG A 116 11.09 -1.69 11.10
CA ARG A 116 11.58 -0.55 11.86
C ARG A 116 10.45 0.31 12.43
N HIS A 117 9.36 0.48 11.68
CA HIS A 117 8.26 1.37 12.07
C HIS A 117 7.13 0.65 12.82
N LEU A 118 6.86 -0.63 12.50
CA LEU A 118 5.74 -1.38 13.07
C LEU A 118 6.18 -2.48 14.05
N GLY A 119 7.47 -2.84 14.07
CA GLY A 119 8.03 -3.88 14.91
C GLY A 119 8.40 -5.16 14.14
N ALA A 120 9.28 -5.98 14.72
CA ALA A 120 9.90 -7.13 14.06
C ALA A 120 8.92 -8.22 13.61
N ALA A 121 7.74 -8.31 14.24
CA ALA A 121 6.67 -9.25 13.87
C ALA A 121 5.98 -8.89 12.55
N TYR A 122 6.12 -7.65 12.07
CA TYR A 122 5.51 -7.19 10.83
C TYR A 122 6.45 -7.38 9.64
N THR A 123 5.87 -7.58 8.47
CA THR A 123 6.59 -7.61 7.19
C THR A 123 5.84 -6.76 6.17
N ALA A 124 6.40 -6.54 4.99
CA ALA A 124 5.67 -5.88 3.91
C ALA A 124 4.36 -6.60 3.56
N HIS A 125 4.28 -7.93 3.77
CA HIS A 125 3.03 -8.67 3.58
C HIS A 125 1.94 -8.25 4.59
N SER A 126 2.34 -7.84 5.80
CA SER A 126 1.41 -7.42 6.85
C SER A 126 0.59 -6.20 6.41
N LEU A 127 1.14 -5.27 5.63
CA LEU A 127 0.37 -4.12 5.12
C LEU A 127 -0.86 -4.56 4.32
N ARG A 128 -0.66 -5.47 3.37
CA ARG A 128 -1.73 -6.04 2.55
C ARG A 128 -2.67 -6.90 3.38
N ALA A 129 -2.13 -7.74 4.27
CA ALA A 129 -2.93 -8.60 5.14
C ALA A 129 -3.87 -7.78 6.02
N SER A 130 -3.34 -6.73 6.66
CA SER A 130 -4.11 -5.81 7.50
C SER A 130 -5.17 -5.08 6.71
N PHE A 131 -4.91 -4.65 5.46
CA PHE A 131 -5.95 -4.07 4.62
C PHE A 131 -7.13 -5.04 4.43
N VAL A 132 -6.83 -6.30 4.09
CA VAL A 132 -7.89 -7.31 3.88
C VAL A 132 -8.68 -7.55 5.16
N THR A 133 -7.99 -7.75 6.29
CA THR A 133 -8.64 -7.94 7.59
C THR A 133 -9.53 -6.75 7.95
N VAL A 134 -9.02 -5.51 7.86
CA VAL A 134 -9.80 -4.30 8.16
C VAL A 134 -11.00 -4.15 7.22
N ALA A 135 -10.86 -4.47 5.93
CA ALA A 135 -11.96 -4.39 4.99
C ALA A 135 -13.05 -5.44 5.29
N VAL A 136 -12.67 -6.66 5.66
CA VAL A 136 -13.61 -7.71 6.10
C VAL A 136 -14.33 -7.28 7.37
N GLU A 137 -13.59 -6.79 8.36
CA GLU A 137 -14.16 -6.29 9.63
C GLU A 137 -15.10 -5.10 9.42
N ALA A 138 -14.88 -4.30 8.37
CA ALA A 138 -15.77 -3.21 7.96
C ALA A 138 -16.95 -3.67 7.07
N GLY A 139 -17.17 -4.99 6.94
CA GLY A 139 -18.30 -5.55 6.18
C GLY A 139 -18.20 -5.40 4.67
N GLN A 140 -17.01 -5.14 4.11
CA GLN A 140 -16.85 -5.01 2.67
C GLN A 140 -17.00 -6.35 1.96
N SER A 141 -17.65 -6.34 0.80
CA SER A 141 -17.83 -7.56 0.00
C SER A 141 -16.49 -8.09 -0.52
N ASN A 142 -16.40 -9.42 -0.68
CA ASN A 142 -15.25 -10.06 -1.33
C ASN A 142 -14.95 -9.47 -2.72
N LYS A 143 -16.00 -9.07 -3.47
CA LYS A 143 -15.84 -8.42 -4.78
C LYS A 143 -15.09 -7.09 -4.66
N ALA A 144 -15.46 -6.23 -3.71
CA ALA A 144 -14.78 -4.95 -3.47
C ALA A 144 -13.33 -5.15 -3.01
N ILE A 145 -13.11 -6.09 -2.08
CA ILE A 145 -11.76 -6.43 -1.58
C ILE A 145 -10.88 -6.99 -2.71
N LYS A 146 -11.40 -7.89 -3.56
CA LYS A 146 -10.68 -8.39 -4.73
C LYS A 146 -10.37 -7.28 -5.73
N ASN A 147 -11.26 -6.32 -5.92
CA ASN A 147 -11.01 -5.20 -6.82
C ASN A 147 -9.80 -4.37 -6.38
N GLN A 148 -9.61 -4.15 -5.07
CA GLN A 148 -8.44 -3.42 -4.57
C GLN A 148 -7.17 -4.29 -4.54
N THR A 149 -7.31 -5.54 -4.10
CA THR A 149 -6.18 -6.43 -3.84
C THR A 149 -5.69 -7.13 -5.10
N LYS A 150 -6.49 -7.24 -6.16
CA LYS A 150 -6.19 -8.01 -7.38
C LYS A 150 -5.91 -9.49 -7.12
N GLN A 151 -6.50 -10.05 -6.05
CA GLN A 151 -6.46 -11.49 -5.82
C GLN A 151 -7.60 -12.21 -6.55
N LYS A 152 -7.33 -13.43 -7.02
CA LYS A 152 -8.20 -14.14 -7.95
C LYS A 152 -9.36 -14.88 -7.27
N THR A 153 -9.18 -15.35 -6.04
CA THR A 153 -10.13 -16.25 -5.37
C THR A 153 -10.53 -15.76 -3.98
N ASP A 154 -11.75 -16.10 -3.58
CA ASP A 154 -12.33 -15.74 -2.28
C ASP A 154 -11.67 -16.52 -1.13
N ALA A 155 -11.24 -17.76 -1.38
CA ALA A 155 -10.47 -18.56 -0.43
C ALA A 155 -9.17 -17.87 0.05
N MET A 156 -8.63 -16.92 -0.72
CA MET A 156 -7.49 -16.11 -0.27
C MET A 156 -7.89 -15.03 0.73
N ILE A 157 -9.12 -14.49 0.67
CA ILE A 157 -9.68 -13.54 1.63
C ILE A 157 -9.97 -14.24 2.96
N GLU A 158 -10.55 -15.43 2.90
CA GLU A 158 -10.98 -16.19 4.09
C GLU A 158 -9.82 -16.46 5.05
N ARG A 159 -8.60 -16.63 4.52
CA ARG A 159 -7.37 -16.76 5.33
C ARG A 159 -7.07 -15.53 6.21
N TYR A 160 -7.48 -14.34 5.77
CA TYR A 160 -7.33 -13.09 6.53
C TYR A 160 -8.51 -12.80 7.45
N ALA A 161 -9.68 -13.33 7.10
CA ALA A 161 -10.92 -13.11 7.81
C ALA A 161 -10.99 -13.83 9.16
N ARG A 162 -10.14 -14.85 9.42
CA ARG A 162 -10.22 -15.71 10.62
C ARG A 162 -11.69 -15.96 10.98
N LEU A 163 -12.43 -16.55 10.04
CA LEU A 163 -13.88 -16.83 10.15
C LEU A 163 -14.25 -17.71 11.36
N ASP A 164 -13.25 -18.20 12.11
CA ASP A 164 -13.40 -18.97 13.34
C ASP A 164 -13.90 -18.15 14.54
N ASP A 165 -13.92 -16.81 14.46
CA ASP A 165 -14.60 -15.99 15.47
C ASP A 165 -16.12 -16.00 15.25
N VAL A 166 -16.76 -17.03 15.81
CA VAL A 166 -18.19 -17.33 15.73
C VAL A 166 -19.08 -16.17 16.19
N LYS A 167 -18.54 -15.21 16.97
CA LYS A 167 -19.28 -14.03 17.41
C LYS A 167 -19.12 -12.87 16.43
N ARG A 168 -17.89 -12.62 15.96
CA ARG A 168 -17.54 -11.42 15.19
C ARG A 168 -18.06 -11.42 13.75
N PHE A 169 -18.23 -12.59 13.15
CA PHE A 169 -18.77 -12.74 11.78
C PHE A 169 -20.10 -13.50 11.77
N ASN A 170 -20.86 -13.42 12.86
CA ASN A 170 -22.14 -14.10 12.95
C ASN A 170 -23.23 -13.36 12.19
N ALA A 171 -23.85 -14.02 11.22
CA ALA A 171 -24.97 -13.45 10.48
C ALA A 171 -26.12 -13.00 11.41
N ALA A 172 -26.30 -13.67 12.56
CA ALA A 172 -27.33 -13.31 13.54
C ALA A 172 -27.19 -11.89 14.10
N GLN A 173 -25.98 -11.33 14.19
CA GLN A 173 -25.79 -9.94 14.64
C GLN A 173 -26.42 -8.90 13.71
N TYR A 174 -26.61 -9.25 12.43
CA TYR A 174 -27.16 -8.34 11.43
C TYR A 174 -28.65 -8.59 11.16
N LEU A 175 -29.29 -9.55 11.85
CA LEU A 175 -30.71 -9.86 11.68
C LEU A 175 -31.63 -8.90 12.43
N GLY A 176 -31.10 -8.07 13.34
CA GLY A 176 -31.90 -7.10 14.10
C GLY A 176 -32.95 -7.75 15.01
N LEU A 177 -32.71 -8.99 15.45
CA LEU A 177 -33.56 -9.78 16.34
C LEU A 177 -33.14 -9.64 17.81
#